data_AF-A0A7W0QI59-F1
#
_entry.id   AF-A0A7W0QI59-F1
#
_cell.length_a   1.000
_cell.length_b   1.000
_cell.length_c   1.000
_cell.angle_alpha   90.00
_cell.angle_beta   90.00
_cell.angle_gamma   90.00
#
_symmetry.space_group_name_H-M   'P 1'
#
loop_
_entity.id
_entity.type
_entity.pdbx_description
1 polymer ?
#
loop_
_entity_poly.entity_id
_entity_poly.type
_entity_poly.pdbx_seq_one_letter_code
_entity_poly.pdbx_strand_id
1 'polypeptide(L)'
;MGFTGLGTTLADGHHHSVRMSDDVMDAEVAVVRGATRSDSVEAELNVLVQVVDVTDDRVTAAEALAVEIEGLNVDDALVTPFLALGTPDEIAEQLRVARERWAINYFVVRDAEGFAPVIERLRSPR
;
A
#
# COMPACT_ATOMS: atom_id res chain seq x y z
N MET A 1 -9.50 10.14 3.99
CA MET A 1 -10.13 8.96 3.37
C MET A 1 -9.15 7.80 3.39
N GLY A 2 -9.63 6.60 3.73
CA GLY A 2 -8.79 5.42 3.85
C GLY A 2 -8.99 4.43 2.71
N PHE A 3 -7.89 3.89 2.19
CA PHE A 3 -7.88 2.82 1.18
C PHE A 3 -7.32 1.53 1.78
N THR A 4 -7.88 0.39 1.37
CA THR A 4 -7.50 -0.92 1.90
C THR A 4 -7.01 -1.91 0.83
N GLY A 5 -7.13 -1.54 -0.45
CA GLY A 5 -6.76 -2.40 -1.59
C GLY A 5 -7.65 -3.63 -1.79
N LEU A 6 -8.75 -3.74 -1.04
CA LEU A 6 -9.67 -4.89 -1.10
C LEU A 6 -10.67 -4.74 -2.25
N GLY A 7 -10.89 -5.85 -2.95
CA GLY A 7 -11.88 -6.02 -3.99
C GLY A 7 -13.14 -6.73 -3.45
N THR A 8 -13.56 -7.77 -4.16
CA THR A 8 -14.83 -8.44 -3.90
C THR A 8 -14.67 -9.49 -2.80
N THR A 9 -15.63 -9.58 -1.88
CA THR A 9 -15.69 -10.68 -0.91
C THR A 9 -15.85 -12.02 -1.64
N LEU A 10 -14.99 -12.99 -1.32
CA LEU A 10 -15.03 -14.32 -1.88
C LEU A 10 -16.22 -15.12 -1.31
N ALA A 11 -16.50 -16.28 -1.91
CA ALA A 11 -17.65 -17.11 -1.57
C ALA A 11 -17.67 -17.60 -0.10
N ASP A 12 -16.52 -17.62 0.56
CA ASP A 12 -16.38 -18.00 1.98
C ASP A 12 -16.83 -16.91 2.96
N GLY A 13 -17.13 -15.70 2.48
CA GLY A 13 -17.63 -14.57 3.26
C GLY A 13 -16.59 -13.86 4.13
N HIS A 14 -15.31 -14.25 4.09
CA HIS A 14 -14.27 -13.70 4.97
C HIS A 14 -13.05 -13.21 4.20
N HIS A 15 -12.70 -13.85 3.08
CA HIS A 15 -11.60 -13.41 2.22
C HIS A 15 -12.10 -12.48 1.13
N HIS A 16 -11.17 -11.73 0.55
CA HIS A 16 -11.44 -10.80 -0.52
C HIS A 16 -10.41 -10.99 -1.62
N SER A 17 -10.84 -10.85 -2.88
CA SER A 17 -9.89 -10.53 -3.94
C SER A 17 -9.29 -9.14 -3.70
N VAL A 18 -8.21 -8.82 -4.40
CA VAL A 18 -7.57 -7.50 -4.27
C VAL A 18 -7.64 -6.67 -5.54
N ARG A 19 -7.51 -5.36 -5.36
CA ARG A 19 -7.39 -4.35 -6.42
C ARG A 19 -6.29 -3.39 -6.03
N MET A 20 -5.05 -3.81 -6.27
CA MET A 20 -3.85 -3.16 -5.72
C MET A 20 -2.96 -2.51 -6.77
N SER A 21 -3.38 -2.48 -8.04
CA SER A 21 -2.58 -1.87 -9.10
C SER A 21 -2.51 -0.35 -8.98
N ASP A 22 -1.42 0.19 -9.52
CA ASP A 22 -1.18 1.63 -9.60
C ASP A 22 -2.31 2.38 -10.32
N ASP A 23 -2.84 1.81 -11.41
CA ASP A 23 -3.93 2.41 -12.18
C ASP A 23 -5.23 2.50 -11.37
N VAL A 24 -5.51 1.48 -10.53
CA VAL A 24 -6.65 1.53 -9.60
C VAL A 24 -6.42 2.63 -8.58
N MET A 25 -5.21 2.73 -8.03
CA MET A 25 -4.91 3.75 -7.02
C MET A 25 -4.98 5.17 -7.60
N ASP A 26 -4.48 5.38 -8.81
CA ASP A 26 -4.62 6.65 -9.54
C ASP A 26 -6.09 7.02 -9.74
N ALA A 27 -6.92 6.05 -10.16
CA ALA A 27 -8.35 6.27 -10.38
C ALA A 27 -9.09 6.59 -9.06
N GLU A 28 -8.81 5.86 -7.98
CA GLU A 28 -9.42 6.08 -6.68
C GLU A 28 -9.05 7.46 -6.12
N VAL A 29 -7.77 7.85 -6.18
CA VAL A 29 -7.31 9.18 -5.76
C VAL A 29 -7.99 10.28 -6.58
N ALA A 30 -8.12 10.10 -7.89
CA ALA A 30 -8.80 11.05 -8.77
C ALA A 30 -10.28 11.24 -8.41
N VAL A 31 -10.98 10.16 -8.04
CA VAL A 31 -12.37 10.22 -7.56
C VAL A 31 -12.48 11.05 -6.28
N VAL A 32 -11.59 10.81 -5.31
CA VAL A 32 -11.59 11.57 -4.04
C VAL A 32 -11.33 13.06 -4.27
N ARG A 33 -10.34 13.38 -5.10
CA ARG A 33 -10.02 14.77 -5.45
C ARG A 33 -11.17 15.44 -6.19
N GLY A 34 -11.81 14.75 -7.14
CA GLY A 34 -12.96 15.27 -7.87
C GLY A 34 -14.23 15.48 -7.02
N ALA A 35 -14.38 14.74 -5.93
CA ALA A 35 -15.48 14.91 -4.98
C ALA A 35 -15.27 16.08 -4.00
N THR A 36 -14.06 16.63 -3.92
CA THR A 36 -13.73 17.72 -3.00
C THR A 36 -14.11 19.07 -3.61
N ARG A 37 -14.88 19.89 -2.88
CA ARG A 37 -15.22 21.24 -3.34
C ARG A 37 -13.97 22.13 -3.32
N SER A 38 -13.91 23.10 -4.25
CA SER A 38 -12.77 24.00 -4.42
C SER A 38 -12.46 24.89 -3.21
N ASP A 39 -13.37 25.02 -2.24
CA ASP A 39 -13.23 25.79 -1.00
C ASP A 39 -12.99 24.91 0.25
N SER A 40 -12.85 23.60 0.08
CA SER A 40 -12.62 22.65 1.16
C SER A 40 -11.13 22.33 1.35
N VAL A 41 -10.75 21.94 2.57
CA VAL A 41 -9.43 21.36 2.85
C VAL A 41 -9.30 20.06 2.06
N GLU A 42 -8.15 19.83 1.41
CA GLU A 42 -7.86 18.58 0.73
C GLU A 42 -8.02 17.39 1.68
N ALA A 43 -8.62 16.31 1.19
CA ALA A 43 -8.79 15.11 1.99
C ALA A 43 -7.42 14.50 2.35
N GLU A 44 -7.16 14.33 3.64
CA GLU A 44 -6.01 13.54 4.09
C GLU A 44 -6.20 12.08 3.70
N LEU A 45 -5.26 11.53 2.93
CA LEU A 45 -5.33 10.17 2.41
C LEU A 45 -4.50 9.23 3.26
N ASN A 46 -5.12 8.11 3.64
CA ASN A 46 -4.45 7.04 4.34
C ASN A 46 -4.60 5.69 3.64
N VAL A 47 -3.64 4.81 3.88
CA VAL A 47 -3.69 3.42 3.44
C VAL A 47 -3.45 2.47 4.60
N LEU A 48 -4.07 1.30 4.52
CA LEU A 48 -3.78 0.17 5.40
C LEU A 48 -2.72 -0.72 4.72
N VAL A 49 -1.52 -0.75 5.30
CA VAL A 49 -0.48 -1.74 4.98
C VAL A 49 -0.91 -3.08 5.57
N GLN A 50 -1.29 -3.98 4.66
CA GLN A 50 -1.87 -5.29 4.95
C GLN A 50 -0.81 -6.30 5.37
N VAL A 51 0.33 -6.29 4.68
CA VAL A 51 1.44 -7.22 4.87
C VAL A 51 2.74 -6.44 5.02
N VAL A 52 3.56 -6.87 5.96
CA VAL A 52 4.94 -6.42 6.14
C VAL A 52 5.82 -7.66 6.07
N ASP A 53 6.79 -7.65 5.17
CA ASP A 53 7.80 -8.69 5.04
C ASP A 53 9.16 -8.02 4.78
N VAL A 54 9.97 -7.92 5.83
CA VAL A 54 11.32 -7.37 5.75
C VAL A 54 12.27 -8.49 5.32
N THR A 55 12.75 -8.40 4.09
CA THR A 55 13.53 -9.45 3.42
C THR A 55 14.53 -8.84 2.43
N ASP A 56 15.60 -9.57 2.13
CA ASP A 56 16.54 -9.21 1.05
C ASP A 56 16.09 -9.73 -0.33
N ASP A 57 14.99 -10.50 -0.38
CA ASP A 57 14.41 -11.04 -1.62
C ASP A 57 12.91 -10.73 -1.73
N ARG A 58 12.63 -9.48 -2.11
CA ARG A 58 11.25 -9.00 -2.25
C ARG A 58 10.47 -9.65 -3.39
N VAL A 59 11.15 -10.16 -4.42
CA VAL A 59 10.50 -10.80 -5.57
C VAL A 59 9.92 -12.14 -5.15
N THR A 60 10.70 -12.96 -4.45
CA THR A 60 10.19 -14.23 -3.89
C THR A 60 9.03 -14.00 -2.92
N ALA A 61 9.09 -12.97 -2.07
CA ALA A 61 7.99 -12.62 -1.18
C ALA A 61 6.72 -12.21 -1.96
N ALA A 62 6.86 -11.41 -3.02
CA ALA A 62 5.76 -11.01 -3.89
C ALA A 62 5.15 -12.21 -4.65
N GLU A 63 5.97 -13.13 -5.16
CA GLU A 63 5.52 -14.36 -5.80
C GLU A 63 4.70 -15.24 -4.84
N ALA A 64 5.17 -15.40 -3.60
CA ALA A 64 4.44 -16.16 -2.59
C ALA A 64 3.06 -15.55 -2.29
N LEU A 65 2.97 -14.22 -2.16
CA LEU A 65 1.69 -13.54 -1.95
C LEU A 65 0.76 -13.65 -3.16
N ALA A 66 1.29 -13.55 -4.38
CA ALA A 66 0.49 -13.66 -5.60
C ALA A 66 -0.12 -15.07 -5.79
N VAL A 67 0.49 -16.11 -5.22
CA VAL A 67 -0.09 -17.47 -5.19
C VAL A 67 -1.30 -17.54 -4.25
N GLU A 68 -1.22 -16.88 -3.09
CA GLU A 68 -2.22 -16.99 -2.03
C GLU A 68 -3.37 -15.96 -2.17
N ILE A 69 -3.10 -14.79 -2.76
CA ILE A 69 -4.04 -13.67 -2.80
C ILE A 69 -4.66 -13.55 -4.19
N GLU A 70 -5.95 -13.85 -4.28
CA GLU A 70 -6.70 -13.74 -5.53
C GLU A 70 -6.74 -12.30 -6.06
N GLY A 71 -6.32 -12.12 -7.32
CA GLY A 71 -6.28 -10.82 -7.99
C GLY A 71 -4.98 -10.02 -7.78
N LEU A 72 -4.04 -10.54 -6.99
CA LEU A 72 -2.70 -9.97 -6.88
C LEU A 72 -1.79 -10.54 -7.97
N ASN A 73 -1.06 -9.68 -8.67
CA ASN A 73 0.08 -10.10 -9.49
C ASN A 73 1.38 -9.58 -8.87
N VAL A 74 2.51 -10.16 -9.30
CA VAL A 74 3.83 -9.87 -8.74
C VAL A 74 4.22 -8.40 -8.94
N ASP A 75 3.98 -7.84 -10.11
CA ASP A 75 4.35 -6.46 -10.43
C ASP A 75 3.59 -5.46 -9.53
N ASP A 76 2.28 -5.66 -9.36
CA ASP A 76 1.45 -4.87 -8.45
C ASP A 76 1.92 -5.03 -7.00
N ALA A 77 2.26 -6.26 -6.58
CA ALA A 77 2.71 -6.53 -5.22
C ALA A 77 4.00 -5.79 -4.85
N LEU A 78 4.85 -5.50 -5.83
CA LEU A 78 6.13 -4.82 -5.65
C LEU A 78 6.00 -3.28 -5.60
N VAL A 79 4.91 -2.71 -6.08
CA VAL A 79 4.75 -1.25 -6.16
C VAL A 79 3.63 -0.70 -5.28
N THR A 80 2.66 -1.54 -4.94
CA THR A 80 1.44 -1.13 -4.26
C THR A 80 1.70 -0.59 -2.84
N PRO A 81 1.01 0.49 -2.40
CA PRO A 81 1.20 1.04 -1.05
C PRO A 81 0.56 0.16 0.06
N PHE A 82 -0.15 -0.91 -0.31
CA PHE A 82 -0.81 -1.81 0.64
C PHE A 82 0.10 -2.95 1.14
N LEU A 83 1.26 -3.17 0.51
CA LEU A 83 2.22 -4.21 0.87
C LEU A 83 3.61 -3.60 1.08
N ALA A 84 4.28 -3.98 2.16
CA ALA A 84 5.63 -3.53 2.50
C ALA A 84 6.59 -4.72 2.39
N LEU A 85 7.15 -4.94 1.20
CA LEU A 85 8.01 -6.08 0.88
C LEU A 85 9.42 -5.61 0.52
N GLY A 86 10.42 -6.18 1.20
CA GLY A 86 11.83 -5.95 0.88
C GLY A 86 12.62 -5.36 2.03
N THR A 87 13.77 -4.79 1.72
CA THR A 87 14.64 -4.19 2.72
C THR A 87 13.98 -2.95 3.33
N PRO A 88 14.39 -2.53 4.55
CA PRO A 88 13.82 -1.33 5.16
C PRO A 88 13.99 -0.06 4.30
N ASP A 89 15.05 0.02 3.49
CA ASP A 89 15.30 1.13 2.58
C ASP A 89 14.34 1.11 1.38
N GLU A 90 14.14 -0.06 0.77
CA GLU A 90 13.21 -0.23 -0.34
C GLU A 90 11.77 0.10 0.08
N ILE A 91 11.35 -0.41 1.24
CA ILE A 91 10.02 -0.12 1.77
C ILE A 91 9.89 1.39 2.06
N ALA A 92 10.88 2.00 2.72
CA ALA A 92 10.83 3.42 3.01
C ALA A 92 10.76 4.27 1.74
N GLU A 93 11.50 3.90 0.69
CA GLU A 93 11.43 4.59 -0.60
C GLU A 93 10.07 4.41 -1.27
N GLN A 94 9.50 3.20 -1.27
CA GLN A 94 8.17 2.94 -1.80
C GLN A 94 7.10 3.83 -1.12
N LEU A 95 7.16 4.00 0.20
CA LEU A 95 6.22 4.86 0.93
C LEU A 95 6.43 6.34 0.62
N ARG A 96 7.66 6.78 0.31
CA ARG A 96 7.93 8.14 -0.18
C ARG A 96 7.34 8.35 -1.57
N VAL A 97 7.52 7.39 -2.49
CA VAL A 97 6.91 7.43 -3.82
C VAL A 97 5.38 7.50 -3.71
N ALA A 98 4.78 6.70 -2.81
CA ALA A 98 3.34 6.75 -2.57
C ALA A 98 2.87 8.12 -2.06
N ARG A 99 3.66 8.75 -1.18
CA ARG A 99 3.39 10.13 -0.72
C ARG A 99 3.50 11.14 -1.87
N GLU A 100 4.52 11.05 -2.70
CA GLU A 100 4.75 11.99 -3.80
C GLU A 100 3.69 11.86 -4.90
N ARG A 101 3.36 10.63 -5.30
CA ARG A 101 2.40 10.34 -6.38
C ARG A 101 0.96 10.57 -5.95
N TRP A 102 0.57 10.04 -4.80
CA TRP A 102 -0.83 10.00 -4.38
C TRP A 102 -1.19 10.97 -3.25
N ALA A 103 -0.21 11.65 -2.64
CA ALA A 103 -0.40 12.46 -1.44
C ALA A 103 -0.87 11.64 -0.21
N ILE A 104 -0.53 10.36 -0.15
CA ILE A 104 -0.75 9.52 1.04
C ILE A 104 0.22 9.98 2.13
N ASN A 105 -0.33 10.46 3.25
CA ASN A 105 0.45 11.04 4.34
C ASN A 105 0.32 10.26 5.66
N TYR A 106 -0.53 9.23 5.70
CA TYR A 106 -0.76 8.40 6.87
C TYR A 106 -0.85 6.92 6.49
N PHE A 107 -0.04 6.08 7.13
CA PHE A 107 0.01 4.64 6.91
C PHE A 107 -0.38 3.93 8.19
N VAL A 108 -1.41 3.09 8.11
CA VAL A 108 -1.80 2.18 9.18
C VAL A 108 -1.16 0.83 8.88
N VAL A 109 -0.42 0.26 9.83
CA VAL A 109 0.33 -0.98 9.61
C VAL A 109 -0.24 -2.08 10.49
N ARG A 110 -0.58 -3.24 9.91
CA ARG A 110 -1.07 -4.41 10.70
C ARG A 110 0.00 -5.00 11.60
N ASP A 111 1.20 -5.20 11.06
CA ASP A 111 2.35 -5.69 11.82
C ASP A 111 3.29 -4.53 12.16
N ALA A 112 3.03 -3.87 13.29
CA ALA A 112 3.84 -2.75 13.75
C ALA A 112 5.24 -3.18 14.21
N GLU A 113 5.42 -4.43 14.68
CA GLU A 113 6.71 -4.93 15.15
C GLU A 113 7.63 -5.22 13.97
N GLY A 114 7.15 -5.95 12.96
CA GLY A 114 7.90 -6.20 11.72
C GLY A 114 8.25 -4.92 10.96
N PHE A 115 7.42 -3.87 11.07
CA PHE A 115 7.65 -2.59 10.41
C PHE A 115 8.63 -1.65 11.14
N ALA A 116 8.99 -1.94 12.39
CA ALA A 116 9.84 -1.07 13.20
C ALA A 116 11.15 -0.62 12.51
N PRO A 117 11.90 -1.49 11.78
CA PRO A 117 13.12 -1.08 11.08
C PRO A 117 12.89 -0.03 9.98
N VAL A 118 11.71 0.00 9.37
CA VAL A 118 11.36 0.97 8.30
C VAL A 118 11.17 2.37 8.88
N ILE A 119 10.65 2.47 10.10
CA ILE A 119 10.43 3.76 10.80
C ILE A 119 11.75 4.52 10.95
N GLU A 120 12.84 3.82 11.25
CA GLU A 120 14.17 4.42 11.35
C GLU A 120 14.61 5.03 10.02
N ARG A 121 14.40 4.31 8.91
CA ARG A 121 14.72 4.79 7.56
C ARG A 121 13.87 5.97 7.12
N LEU A 122 12.61 6.05 7.57
CA LEU A 122 11.73 7.19 7.30
C LEU A 122 12.12 8.46 8.08
N ARG A 123 12.77 8.31 9.24
CA ARG A 123 13.21 9.43 10.09
C ARG A 123 14.56 10.00 9.68
N SER A 124 15.41 9.21 9.03
CA SER A 124 16.71 9.69 8.55
C SER A 124 16.54 10.77 7.47
N PRO A 125 17.23 11.92 7.58
CA PRO A 125 17.32 12.87 6.49
C PRO A 125 18.03 12.21 5.29
N ARG A 126 17.57 12.53 4.08
CA ARG A 126 18.09 11.98 2.83
C ARG A 126 19.54 12.37 2.57
#